data_AF-A0A9E3TVR4-F1
#
_entry.id   AF-A0A9E3TVR4-F1
#
_cell.length_a   1.000
_cell.length_b   1.000
_cell.length_c   1.000
_cell.angle_alpha   90.00
_cell.angle_beta   90.00
_cell.angle_gamma   90.00
#
_symmetry.space_group_name_H-M   'P 1'
#
loop_
_entity.id
_entity.type
_entity.pdbx_description
1 polymer ?
#
loop_
_entity_poly.entity_id
_entity_poly.type
_entity_poly.pdbx_seq_one_letter_code
_entity_poly.pdbx_strand_id
1 'polypeptide(L)'
;MAQSLAERVRKIREMYELGCALPKESAYGKEQAVKLATKRKVGHGTVYRAKQFASLFKKKEDVDRLCKLCRNGNSLGWGHVTKILKVKSEEKRWDLLDLAAQNNWSARELEREVDRRYPRNASTAAASRRPLLMLRGSCSK
;
A
#
# COMPACT_ATOMS: atom_id res chain seq x y z
N MET A 1 11.73 15.78 -10.82
CA MET A 1 12.69 14.90 -11.49
C MET A 1 12.15 13.48 -11.51
N ALA A 2 12.04 12.86 -12.69
CA ALA A 2 11.63 11.46 -12.77
C ALA A 2 12.79 10.57 -12.27
N GLN A 3 12.51 9.66 -11.34
CA GLN A 3 13.50 8.67 -10.90
C GLN A 3 13.88 7.78 -12.08
N SER A 4 15.17 7.48 -12.22
CA SER A 4 15.64 6.52 -13.22
C SER A 4 15.09 5.13 -12.91
N LEU A 5 14.99 4.30 -13.94
CA LEU A 5 14.53 2.92 -13.81
C LEU A 5 15.38 2.13 -12.81
N ALA A 6 16.70 2.32 -12.86
CA ALA A 6 17.64 1.67 -11.93
C ALA A 6 17.35 2.05 -10.47
N GLU A 7 17.08 3.33 -10.20
CA GLU A 7 16.71 3.79 -8.85
C GLU A 7 15.41 3.19 -8.36
N ARG A 8 14.39 3.05 -9.24
CA ARG A 8 13.10 2.45 -8.86
C ARG A 8 13.28 0.98 -8.47
N VAL A 9 14.01 0.21 -9.29
CA VAL A 9 14.31 -1.20 -9.02
C VAL A 9 15.13 -1.34 -7.73
N ARG A 10 16.18 -0.52 -7.56
CA ARG A 10 16.97 -0.49 -6.32
C ARG A 10 16.08 -0.21 -5.12
N LYS A 11 15.17 0.76 -5.23
CA LYS A 11 14.28 1.15 -4.14
C LYS A 11 13.32 0.04 -3.73
N ILE A 12 12.77 -0.70 -4.69
CA ILE A 12 11.89 -1.84 -4.41
C ILE A 12 12.66 -2.92 -3.63
N ARG A 13 13.88 -3.24 -4.04
CA ARG A 13 14.74 -4.23 -3.36
C ARG A 13 15.14 -3.77 -1.95
N GLU A 14 15.58 -2.52 -1.79
CA GLU A 14 15.88 -1.93 -0.48
C GLU A 14 14.68 -2.04 0.48
N MET A 15 13.46 -1.77 -0.01
CA MET A 15 12.25 -1.86 0.81
C MET A 15 11.87 -3.29 1.14
N TYR A 16 12.14 -4.25 0.26
CA TYR A 16 11.96 -5.67 0.56
C TYR A 16 12.91 -6.12 1.68
N GLU A 17 14.20 -5.83 1.55
CA GLU A 17 15.23 -6.16 2.55
C GLU A 17 14.93 -5.51 3.91
N LEU A 18 14.50 -4.24 3.89
CA LEU A 18 14.08 -3.53 5.08
C LEU A 18 12.90 -4.21 5.79
N GLY A 19 11.94 -4.74 5.03
CA GLY A 19 10.79 -5.47 5.55
C GLY A 19 11.16 -6.84 6.13
N CYS A 20 12.07 -7.56 5.46
CA CYS A 20 12.59 -8.86 5.90
C CYS A 20 13.43 -8.77 7.18
N ALA A 21 14.10 -7.63 7.41
CA ALA A 21 14.92 -7.41 8.59
C ALA A 21 14.12 -7.31 9.91
N LEU A 22 12.78 -7.17 9.84
CA LEU A 22 11.92 -7.11 11.02
C LEU A 22 11.36 -8.51 11.37
N PRO A 23 11.28 -8.86 12.66
CA PRO A 23 10.68 -10.12 13.06
C PRO A 23 9.19 -10.13 12.71
N LYS A 24 8.72 -11.32 12.31
CA LYS A 24 7.32 -11.56 11.96
C LYS A 24 6.42 -11.51 13.20
N GLU A 25 6.85 -12.12 14.30
CA GLU A 25 6.04 -12.41 15.49
C GLU A 25 6.73 -11.95 16.79
N SER A 26 6.75 -10.65 17.07
CA SER A 26 7.16 -10.23 18.42
C SER A 26 6.41 -9.00 18.91
N ALA A 27 6.04 -9.03 20.19
CA ALA A 27 5.54 -7.88 20.94
C ALA A 27 6.51 -6.67 20.87
N TYR A 28 7.79 -6.94 20.64
CA TYR A 28 8.88 -5.98 20.48
C TYR A 28 8.99 -5.35 19.08
N GLY A 29 8.08 -5.67 18.16
CA GLY A 29 8.14 -5.19 16.77
C GLY A 29 8.11 -3.66 16.63
N LYS A 30 7.47 -2.94 17.57
CA LYS A 30 7.38 -1.48 17.55
C LYS A 30 8.73 -0.82 17.83
N GLU A 31 9.42 -1.22 18.89
CA GLU A 31 10.73 -0.65 19.25
C GLU A 31 11.80 -0.99 18.22
N GLN A 32 11.77 -2.22 17.68
CA GLN A 32 12.70 -2.61 16.63
C GLN A 32 12.46 -1.84 15.33
N ALA A 33 11.19 -1.60 14.96
CA ALA A 33 10.86 -0.73 13.84
C ALA A 33 11.34 0.72 14.07
N VAL A 34 11.27 1.22 15.31
CA VAL A 34 11.81 2.54 15.68
C VAL A 34 13.33 2.58 15.53
N LYS A 35 14.05 1.62 16.12
CA LYS A 35 15.52 1.51 16.02
C LYS A 35 15.96 1.41 14.56
N LEU A 36 15.27 0.60 13.75
CA LEU A 36 15.57 0.42 12.34
C LEU A 36 15.29 1.68 11.51
N ALA A 37 14.17 2.36 11.78
CA ALA A 37 13.81 3.64 11.17
C ALA A 37 14.90 4.70 11.41
N THR A 38 15.34 4.85 12.66
CA THR A 38 16.42 5.77 13.04
C THR A 38 17.74 5.40 12.36
N LYS A 39 18.14 4.11 12.41
CA LYS A 39 19.38 3.63 11.80
C LYS A 39 19.43 3.87 10.28
N ARG A 40 18.30 3.71 9.60
CA ARG A 40 18.19 3.87 8.14
C ARG A 40 17.76 5.28 7.71
N LYS A 41 17.53 6.20 8.66
CA LYS A 41 17.01 7.56 8.43
C LYS A 41 15.73 7.57 7.57
N VAL A 42 14.82 6.63 7.84
CA VAL A 42 13.52 6.52 7.16
C VAL A 42 12.37 6.69 8.15
N GLY A 43 11.23 7.20 7.69
CA GLY A 43 10.05 7.34 8.55
C GLY A 43 9.47 6.00 9.02
N HIS A 44 8.88 5.95 10.22
CA HIS A 44 8.27 4.74 10.79
C HIS A 44 7.22 4.12 9.86
N GLY A 45 6.35 4.94 9.25
CA GLY A 45 5.33 4.45 8.31
C GLY A 45 5.93 3.74 7.09
N THR A 46 7.11 4.14 6.64
CA THR A 46 7.84 3.46 5.55
C THR A 46 8.29 2.08 5.99
N VAL A 47 8.82 1.95 7.21
CA VAL A 47 9.24 0.66 7.76
C VAL A 47 8.06 -0.32 7.88
N TYR A 48 6.90 0.15 8.36
CA TYR A 48 5.71 -0.70 8.42
C TYR A 48 5.21 -1.14 7.04
N ARG A 49 5.22 -0.25 6.05
CA ARG A 49 4.88 -0.60 4.67
C ARG A 49 5.88 -1.59 4.06
N ALA A 50 7.17 -1.43 4.35
CA ALA A 50 8.21 -2.37 3.96
C ALA A 50 7.97 -3.75 4.59
N LYS A 51 7.65 -3.82 5.89
CA LYS A 51 7.27 -5.07 6.56
C LYS A 51 6.05 -5.71 5.92
N GLN A 52 5.00 -4.92 5.64
CA GLN A 52 3.80 -5.41 4.96
C GLN A 52 4.12 -5.92 3.56
N PHE A 53 4.98 -5.20 2.81
CA PHE A 53 5.45 -5.62 1.49
C PHE A 53 6.17 -6.97 1.56
N ALA A 54 7.14 -7.13 2.45
CA ALA A 54 7.85 -8.40 2.64
C ALA A 54 6.91 -9.55 3.08
N SER A 55 5.86 -9.23 3.84
CA SER A 55 4.87 -10.23 4.24
C SER A 55 3.96 -10.68 3.09
N LEU A 56 3.69 -9.80 2.12
CA LEU A 56 2.80 -10.09 0.98
C LEU A 56 3.54 -10.69 -0.22
N PHE A 57 4.84 -10.43 -0.35
CA PHE A 57 5.71 -10.90 -1.43
C PHE A 57 6.77 -11.85 -0.81
N LYS A 58 6.32 -12.99 -0.29
CA LYS A 58 7.17 -13.85 0.56
C LYS A 58 8.36 -14.45 -0.19
N LYS A 59 8.21 -14.65 -1.49
CA LYS A 59 9.22 -15.29 -2.34
C LYS A 59 10.09 -14.22 -2.96
N LYS A 60 11.39 -14.49 -3.05
CA LYS A 60 12.33 -13.55 -3.70
C LYS A 60 11.99 -13.38 -5.19
N GLU A 61 11.48 -14.46 -5.79
CA GLU A 61 10.98 -14.54 -7.15
C GLU A 61 9.86 -13.52 -7.41
N ASP A 62 9.02 -13.22 -6.42
CA ASP A 62 7.95 -12.23 -6.53
C ASP A 62 8.55 -10.82 -6.71
N VAL A 63 9.60 -10.51 -5.95
CA VAL A 63 10.32 -9.23 -6.06
C VAL A 63 11.03 -9.12 -7.40
N ASP A 64 11.62 -10.21 -7.88
CA ASP A 64 12.27 -10.23 -9.20
C ASP A 64 11.25 -10.12 -10.34
N ARG A 65 10.06 -10.73 -10.23
CA ARG A 65 8.95 -10.53 -11.18
C ARG A 65 8.52 -9.06 -11.20
N LEU A 66 8.36 -8.43 -10.04
CA LEU A 66 8.03 -7.01 -9.94
C LEU A 66 9.12 -6.12 -10.58
N CYS A 67 10.40 -6.43 -10.34
CA CYS A 67 11.52 -5.73 -10.95
C CYS A 67 11.55 -5.91 -12.48
N LYS A 68 11.18 -7.09 -13.00
CA LYS A 68 11.04 -7.33 -14.45
C LYS A 68 9.91 -6.48 -15.05
N LEU A 69 8.77 -6.36 -14.37
CA LEU A 69 7.69 -5.48 -14.83
C LEU A 69 8.12 -4.01 -14.91
N CYS A 70 8.96 -3.55 -13.97
CA CYS A 70 9.54 -2.20 -14.02
C CYS A 70 10.52 -2.01 -15.19
N ARG A 71 11.18 -3.08 -15.65
CA ARG A 71 12.17 -3.02 -16.75
C ARG A 71 11.53 -2.92 -18.13
N ASN A 72 10.32 -3.44 -18.29
CA ASN A 72 9.62 -3.47 -19.58
C ASN A 72 9.02 -2.10 -19.97
N GLY A 73 9.68 -0.99 -19.61
CA GLY A 73 9.25 0.38 -19.93
C GLY A 73 8.19 0.97 -18.99
N ASN A 74 7.68 0.17 -18.04
CA ASN A 74 6.56 0.60 -17.22
C ASN A 74 7.00 1.49 -16.06
N SER A 75 6.18 2.48 -15.76
CA SER A 75 6.46 3.45 -14.69
C SER A 75 6.25 2.91 -13.27
N LEU A 76 6.23 1.59 -13.07
CA LEU A 76 6.05 0.98 -11.76
C LEU A 76 7.23 1.33 -10.84
N GLY A 77 6.90 1.85 -9.66
CA GLY A 77 7.87 2.16 -8.63
C GLY A 77 7.31 1.88 -7.24
N TRP A 78 8.07 2.26 -6.21
CA TRP A 78 7.65 2.07 -4.83
C TRP A 78 6.27 2.69 -4.53
N GLY A 79 5.93 3.82 -5.18
CA GLY A 79 4.61 4.42 -5.10
C GLY A 79 3.49 3.43 -5.44
N HIS A 80 3.57 2.75 -6.59
CA HIS A 80 2.61 1.73 -7.01
C HIS A 80 2.53 0.56 -6.02
N VAL A 81 3.68 0.09 -5.55
CA VAL A 81 3.74 -1.00 -4.57
C VAL A 81 2.95 -0.62 -3.32
N THR A 82 3.12 0.59 -2.79
CA THR A 82 2.38 1.00 -1.58
C THR A 82 0.86 1.03 -1.77
N LYS A 83 0.37 1.23 -3.01
CA LYS A 83 -1.07 1.21 -3.31
C LYS A 83 -1.60 -0.22 -3.38
N ILE A 84 -0.82 -1.14 -3.95
CA ILE A 84 -1.23 -2.54 -4.08
C ILE A 84 -1.24 -3.30 -2.74
N LEU A 85 -0.52 -2.81 -1.72
CA LEU A 85 -0.53 -3.42 -0.37
C LEU A 85 -1.94 -3.50 0.26
N LYS A 86 -2.91 -2.71 -0.22
CA LYS A 86 -4.32 -2.78 0.21
C LYS A 86 -5.01 -4.08 -0.22
N VAL A 87 -4.54 -4.72 -1.30
CA VAL A 87 -5.17 -5.90 -1.90
C VAL A 87 -4.58 -7.18 -1.28
N LYS A 88 -5.42 -7.94 -0.57
CA LYS A 88 -4.99 -9.13 0.20
C LYS A 88 -4.69 -10.36 -0.68
N SER A 89 -5.50 -10.61 -1.69
CA SER A 89 -5.33 -11.74 -2.61
C SER A 89 -4.12 -11.51 -3.52
N GLU A 90 -3.23 -12.50 -3.61
CA GLU A 90 -2.00 -12.44 -4.41
C GLU A 90 -2.27 -12.36 -5.91
N GLU A 91 -3.14 -13.22 -6.43
CA GLU A 91 -3.57 -13.24 -7.83
C GLU A 91 -4.09 -11.85 -8.26
N LYS A 92 -5.03 -11.30 -7.47
CA LYS A 92 -5.61 -9.98 -7.69
C LYS A 92 -4.58 -8.83 -7.63
N ARG A 93 -3.50 -8.99 -6.85
CA ARG A 93 -2.40 -8.01 -6.84
C ARG A 93 -1.65 -8.02 -8.17
N TRP A 94 -1.31 -9.22 -8.65
CA TRP A 94 -0.56 -9.38 -9.89
C TRP A 94 -1.37 -8.93 -11.09
N ASP A 95 -2.65 -9.27 -11.18
CA ASP A 95 -3.52 -8.81 -12.27
C ASP A 95 -3.56 -7.29 -12.37
N LEU A 96 -3.67 -6.59 -11.23
CA LEU A 96 -3.67 -5.14 -11.19
C LEU A 96 -2.30 -4.53 -11.54
N LEU A 97 -1.20 -5.17 -11.13
CA LEU A 97 0.14 -4.73 -11.48
C LEU A 97 0.42 -4.92 -12.98
N ASP A 98 -0.02 -6.03 -13.54
CA ASP A 98 0.10 -6.34 -14.97
C ASP A 98 -0.77 -5.37 -15.80
N LEU A 99 -2.01 -5.08 -15.38
CA LEU A 99 -2.84 -4.04 -15.99
C LEU A 99 -2.22 -2.64 -15.89
N ALA A 100 -1.66 -2.29 -14.72
CA ALA A 100 -1.01 -1.00 -14.52
C ALA A 100 0.24 -0.85 -15.40
N ALA A 101 0.99 -1.93 -15.58
CA ALA A 101 2.10 -2.00 -16.51
C ALA A 101 1.62 -1.79 -17.95
N GLN A 102 0.71 -2.63 -18.43
CA GLN A 102 0.18 -2.57 -19.81
C GLN A 102 -0.37 -1.20 -20.20
N ASN A 103 -1.06 -0.53 -19.26
CA ASN A 103 -1.70 0.77 -19.50
C ASN A 103 -0.85 1.96 -19.04
N ASN A 104 0.40 1.75 -18.63
CA ASN A 104 1.29 2.80 -18.13
C ASN A 104 0.69 3.65 -17.00
N TRP A 105 -0.10 3.05 -16.11
CA TRP A 105 -0.77 3.78 -15.04
C TRP A 105 0.24 4.45 -14.10
N SER A 106 -0.07 5.68 -13.73
CA SER A 106 0.53 6.35 -12.58
C SER A 106 0.11 5.67 -11.27
N ALA A 107 0.85 5.93 -10.20
CA ALA A 107 0.48 5.39 -8.87
C ALA A 107 -0.91 5.86 -8.42
N ARG A 108 -1.36 7.03 -8.88
CA ARG A 108 -2.69 7.59 -8.57
C ARG A 108 -3.81 6.87 -9.32
N GLU A 109 -3.58 6.49 -10.57
CA GLU A 109 -4.54 5.71 -11.35
C GLU A 109 -4.67 4.29 -10.79
N LEU A 110 -3.55 3.65 -10.46
CA LEU A 110 -3.58 2.36 -9.77
C LEU A 110 -4.32 2.46 -8.44
N GLU A 111 -4.11 3.51 -7.65
CA GLU A 111 -4.87 3.72 -6.41
C GLU A 111 -6.37 3.86 -6.65
N ARG A 112 -6.79 4.66 -7.64
CA ARG A 112 -8.21 4.80 -8.01
C ARG A 112 -8.81 3.44 -8.38
N GLU A 113 -8.09 2.65 -9.16
CA GLU A 113 -8.59 1.33 -9.59
C GLU A 113 -8.65 0.34 -8.43
N VAL A 114 -7.65 0.35 -7.53
CA VAL A 114 -7.65 -0.44 -6.30
C VAL A 114 -8.84 -0.05 -5.43
N ASP A 115 -9.06 1.24 -5.18
CA ASP A 115 -10.14 1.73 -4.32
C ASP A 115 -11.52 1.47 -4.95
N ARG A 116 -11.63 1.47 -6.29
CA ARG A 116 -12.85 1.11 -7.03
C ARG A 116 -13.19 -0.37 -6.92
N ARG A 117 -12.21 -1.27 -7.07
CA ARG A 117 -12.42 -2.73 -7.03
C ARG A 117 -12.50 -3.28 -5.60
N TYR A 118 -11.80 -2.64 -4.67
CA TYR A 118 -11.67 -3.07 -3.28
C TYR A 118 -11.99 -1.88 -2.36
N PRO A 119 -13.25 -1.40 -2.37
CA PRO A 119 -13.66 -0.32 -1.50
C PRO A 119 -13.34 -0.73 -0.05
N ARG A 120 -12.65 0.16 0.65
CA ARG A 120 -12.36 -0.02 2.07
C ARG A 120 -13.73 0.00 2.77
N ASN A 121 -14.25 -1.18 3.13
CA ASN A 121 -15.59 -1.38 3.68
C ASN A 121 -16.03 -0.13 4.47
N ALA A 122 -16.87 0.71 3.86
CA ALA A 122 -17.42 1.91 4.48
C ALA A 122 -18.53 1.52 5.47
N SER A 123 -18.33 0.41 6.18
CA SER A 123 -19.34 -0.36 6.90
C SER A 123 -19.77 0.28 8.22
N THR A 124 -19.70 1.60 8.37
CA THR A 124 -20.21 2.29 9.57
C THR A 124 -20.70 3.73 9.36
N ALA A 125 -20.46 4.39 8.22
CA ALA A 125 -20.89 5.79 8.04
C ALA A 125 -22.37 5.93 7.60
N ALA A 126 -23.00 4.86 7.13
CA ALA A 126 -24.42 4.87 6.75
C ALA A 126 -25.38 4.59 7.93
N ALA A 127 -24.88 4.11 9.08
CA ALA A 127 -25.72 3.73 10.23
C ALA A 127 -25.96 4.85 11.26
N SER A 128 -25.35 6.05 11.10
CA SER A 128 -25.52 7.17 12.05
C SER A 128 -26.27 8.38 11.52
N ARG A 129 -26.91 8.29 10.34
CA ARG A 129 -27.95 9.26 9.96
C ARG A 129 -29.23 8.95 10.74
N ARG A 130 -29.18 9.17 12.07
CA ARG A 130 -30.38 9.33 12.88
C ARG A 130 -31.21 10.43 12.20
N PRO A 131 -32.47 10.19 11.84
CA PRO A 131 -33.35 11.26 11.39
C PRO A 131 -33.39 12.29 12.53
N LEU A 132 -32.95 13.50 12.23
CA LEU A 132 -33.12 14.65 13.10
C LEU A 132 -34.63 14.85 13.25
N LEU A 133 -35.22 14.24 14.28
CA LEU A 133 -36.59 14.49 14.69
C LEU A 133 -36.69 15.98 14.99
N MET A 134 -37.18 16.72 14.00
CA MET A 134 -37.68 18.08 14.15
C MET A 134 -38.81 18.02 15.18
N LEU A 135 -38.48 18.28 16.45
CA LEU A 135 -39.43 18.63 17.48
C LEU A 135 -40.11 19.93 17.05
N ARG A 136 -41.21 19.80 16.31
CA ARG A 136 -42.20 20.86 16.13
C ARG A 136 -42.75 21.20 17.51
N GLY A 137 -42.22 22.25 18.12
CA GLY A 137 -42.85 22.93 19.24
C GLY A 137 -44.13 23.58 18.76
N SER A 138 -45.25 22.96 19.12
CA SER A 138 -46.59 23.49 18.90
C SER A 138 -46.86 24.63 19.89
N CYS A 139 -47.39 25.73 19.36
CA CYS A 139 -48.16 26.80 19.99
C CYS A 139 -48.78 26.48 21.36
N SER A 140 -48.76 27.47 22.26
CA SER A 140 -49.99 27.95 22.91
C SER A 140 -49.84 29.43 23.25
N LYS A 141 -50.93 30.16 22.97
CA LYS A 141 -51.12 31.60 23.22
C LYS A 141 -51.52 31.84 24.67
#